data_AF-A0AAU6FEL5-F1
#
_entry.id   AF-A0AAU6FEL5-F1
#
_cell.length_a   1.000
_cell.length_b   1.000
_cell.length_c   1.000
_cell.angle_alpha   90.00
_cell.angle_beta   90.00
_cell.angle_gamma   90.00
#
_symmetry.space_group_name_H-M   'P 1'
#
loop_
_entity.id
_entity.type
_entity.pdbx_description
1 polymer ?
#
loop_
_entity_poly.entity_id
_entity_poly.type
_entity_poly.pdbx_seq_one_letter_code
_entity_poly.pdbx_strand_id
1 'polypeptide(L)'
;MKPLDSAPLDTKGGRPVERGASAPAAEGVSRERTHPPADENAGNPKGIEEEDPRERVNRRWNEILQETRVAQTGIQILFGFLLSVAFTQRFERLGDFDHRVYVITVVLGAAAIGALIAPVALHRFLSGSRMKDEVVAVAGRFMVCGMVLLALTIGCTLLLLLHTVLTDLLAEILVGAVMAWFAGAWFVLPLILKMRSGRRDD
;
A
#
# COMPACT_ATOMS: atom_id res chain seq x y z
N MET A 1 18.25 61.57 -8.68
CA MET A 1 18.92 62.48 -9.64
C MET A 1 20.39 62.07 -9.68
N LYS A 2 20.87 61.74 -10.88
CA LYS A 2 22.22 61.31 -11.35
C LYS A 2 23.32 62.38 -11.08
N PRO A 3 24.60 62.29 -11.54
CA PRO A 3 25.43 61.18 -12.08
C PRO A 3 26.97 61.26 -11.73
N LEU A 4 27.79 60.40 -12.39
CA LEU A 4 29.24 60.47 -12.69
C LEU A 4 30.16 59.99 -11.54
N ASP A 5 31.20 59.17 -11.75
CA ASP A 5 32.18 59.11 -12.84
C ASP A 5 32.90 57.72 -12.76
N SER A 6 32.83 56.83 -13.76
CA SER A 6 33.82 56.64 -14.84
C SER A 6 35.30 56.91 -14.47
N ALA A 7 36.09 55.85 -14.33
CA ALA A 7 37.48 55.85 -14.84
C ALA A 7 38.03 54.42 -15.06
N PRO A 8 38.98 54.24 -16.02
CA PRO A 8 39.12 53.01 -16.79
C PRO A 8 40.58 52.49 -16.90
N LEU A 9 40.78 51.43 -17.71
CA LEU A 9 42.05 51.01 -18.35
C LEU A 9 43.13 50.48 -17.35
N ASP A 10 44.04 49.55 -17.68
CA ASP A 10 44.52 49.12 -18.98
C ASP A 10 45.40 47.86 -18.82
N THR A 11 45.49 47.07 -19.90
CA THR A 11 46.68 46.34 -20.38
C THR A 11 47.35 45.28 -19.47
N LYS A 12 47.89 44.15 -19.95
CA LYS A 12 48.65 43.95 -21.19
C LYS A 12 49.02 42.47 -21.35
N GLY A 13 49.09 42.03 -22.61
CA GLY A 13 49.98 40.95 -23.08
C GLY A 13 49.37 39.56 -23.01
N GLY A 14 48.96 38.91 -24.11
CA GLY A 14 49.73 38.72 -25.34
C GLY A 14 50.79 37.64 -25.07
N ARG A 15 50.81 36.47 -25.74
CA ARG A 15 50.96 36.29 -27.19
C ARG A 15 50.96 34.77 -27.54
N PRO A 16 51.21 34.31 -28.79
CA PRO A 16 50.27 33.45 -29.52
C PRO A 16 50.87 32.14 -30.12
N VAL A 17 50.00 31.36 -30.78
CA VAL A 17 50.18 30.57 -32.04
C VAL A 17 51.50 29.82 -32.27
N GLU A 18 51.39 28.49 -32.44
CA GLU A 18 52.17 27.72 -33.41
C GLU A 18 51.22 26.94 -34.32
N ARG A 19 51.45 27.07 -35.62
CA ARG A 19 50.67 26.59 -36.76
C ARG A 19 51.65 25.84 -37.66
N GLY A 20 51.35 24.60 -38.03
CA GLY A 20 52.05 23.87 -39.10
C GLY A 20 51.27 22.59 -39.40
N ALA A 21 50.35 22.56 -40.37
CA ALA A 21 50.48 22.65 -41.82
C ALA A 21 50.90 21.32 -42.50
N SER A 22 49.93 20.79 -43.26
CA SER A 22 50.04 20.10 -44.56
C SER A 22 50.26 18.58 -44.64
N ALA A 23 49.23 17.94 -45.22
CA ALA A 23 49.18 16.64 -45.94
C ALA A 23 49.94 16.73 -47.31
N PRO A 24 49.93 15.75 -48.28
CA PRO A 24 49.12 14.51 -48.42
C PRO A 24 49.79 13.26 -49.11
N ALA A 25 48.96 12.22 -49.33
CA ALA A 25 48.90 11.26 -50.47
C ALA A 25 49.63 9.89 -50.43
N ALA A 26 48.83 8.80 -50.45
CA ALA A 26 48.89 7.60 -51.33
C ALA A 26 47.92 6.52 -50.75
N GLU A 27 46.73 6.32 -51.33
CA GLU A 27 46.39 5.27 -52.32
C GLU A 27 46.36 3.83 -51.77
N GLY A 28 45.22 3.13 -51.94
CA GLY A 28 45.09 1.70 -51.67
C GLY A 28 43.66 1.20 -51.44
N VAL A 29 42.84 1.20 -52.50
CA VAL A 29 41.59 0.43 -52.56
C VAL A 29 41.94 -1.06 -52.70
N SER A 30 41.41 -1.92 -51.85
CA SER A 30 41.19 -3.34 -52.16
C SER A 30 40.11 -3.94 -51.25
N ARG A 31 38.92 -4.08 -51.84
CA ARG A 31 37.90 -5.06 -51.42
C ARG A 31 38.40 -6.43 -51.85
N GLU A 32 38.44 -7.40 -50.94
CA GLU A 32 38.22 -8.81 -51.28
C GLU A 32 37.65 -9.50 -50.03
N ARG A 33 36.44 -10.04 -50.19
CA ARG A 33 35.73 -10.84 -49.19
C ARG A 33 36.11 -12.31 -49.41
N THR A 34 36.43 -13.04 -48.34
CA THR A 34 36.40 -14.51 -48.35
C THR A 34 36.18 -15.10 -46.94
N HIS A 35 34.89 -15.27 -46.56
CA HIS A 35 34.16 -16.43 -45.98
C HIS A 35 34.70 -17.30 -44.78
N PRO A 36 33.85 -18.10 -44.10
CA PRO A 36 33.18 -17.91 -42.78
C PRO A 36 33.74 -18.84 -41.65
N PRO A 37 33.15 -18.93 -40.43
CA PRO A 37 31.92 -19.72 -40.20
C PRO A 37 30.88 -19.00 -39.32
N ALA A 38 29.71 -19.61 -39.22
CA ALA A 38 28.56 -19.18 -38.43
C ALA A 38 28.88 -19.04 -36.93
N ASP A 39 28.64 -17.85 -36.41
CA ASP A 39 28.31 -17.52 -35.01
C ASP A 39 26.88 -16.96 -35.15
N GLU A 40 25.81 -17.70 -34.85
CA GLU A 40 25.44 -18.24 -33.54
C GLU A 40 25.36 -17.19 -32.42
N ASN A 41 24.83 -16.00 -32.76
CA ASN A 41 24.18 -15.14 -31.77
C ASN A 41 22.76 -14.82 -32.20
N ALA A 42 21.98 -15.88 -32.33
CA ALA A 42 20.54 -15.80 -32.18
C ALA A 42 20.24 -15.42 -30.73
N GLY A 43 19.53 -14.31 -30.54
CA GLY A 43 18.67 -14.10 -29.39
C GLY A 43 19.38 -13.76 -28.08
N ASN A 44 19.49 -12.47 -27.80
CA ASN A 44 19.18 -12.03 -26.45
C ASN A 44 18.46 -10.67 -26.47
N PRO A 45 17.12 -10.63 -26.48
CA PRO A 45 16.42 -9.48 -25.93
C PRO A 45 16.70 -9.45 -24.42
N LYS A 46 17.86 -8.94 -24.02
CA LYS A 46 18.13 -8.57 -22.62
C LYS A 46 17.16 -7.47 -22.24
N GLY A 47 16.24 -7.80 -21.35
CA GLY A 47 15.33 -6.82 -20.77
C GLY A 47 14.08 -7.37 -20.12
N ILE A 48 13.95 -8.68 -19.88
CA ILE A 48 13.20 -9.13 -18.71
C ILE A 48 14.26 -9.32 -17.64
N GLU A 49 14.57 -8.24 -16.90
CA GLU A 49 15.21 -8.41 -15.60
C GLU A 49 14.34 -9.41 -14.84
N GLU A 50 14.87 -10.60 -14.57
CA GLU A 50 14.24 -11.54 -13.66
C GLU A 50 14.15 -10.84 -12.31
N GLU A 51 13.05 -10.14 -12.04
CA GLU A 51 12.86 -9.39 -10.79
C GLU A 51 13.22 -10.33 -9.62
N ASP A 52 14.01 -9.88 -8.66
CA ASP A 52 14.35 -10.70 -7.50
C ASP A 52 13.03 -11.15 -6.85
N PRO A 53 12.82 -12.46 -6.55
CA PRO A 53 11.63 -12.95 -5.87
C PRO A 53 11.20 -12.10 -4.65
N ARG A 54 12.16 -11.48 -3.96
CA ARG A 54 11.91 -10.58 -2.82
C ARG A 54 11.28 -9.25 -3.23
N GLU A 55 11.70 -8.70 -4.35
CA GLU A 55 11.22 -7.42 -4.88
C GLU A 55 9.77 -7.55 -5.38
N ARG A 56 9.44 -8.70 -6.00
CA ARG A 56 8.04 -9.07 -6.34
C ARG A 56 7.13 -9.17 -5.13
N VAL A 57 7.57 -9.84 -4.05
CA VAL A 57 6.78 -9.98 -2.81
C VAL A 57 6.55 -8.61 -2.17
N ASN A 58 7.57 -7.74 -2.13
CA ASN A 58 7.45 -6.41 -1.57
C ASN A 58 6.51 -5.50 -2.39
N ARG A 59 6.50 -5.62 -3.73
CA ARG A 59 5.55 -4.89 -4.58
C ARG A 59 4.11 -5.35 -4.35
N ARG A 60 3.85 -6.66 -4.39
CA ARG A 60 2.53 -7.23 -4.07
C ARG A 60 2.06 -6.85 -2.66
N TRP A 61 2.98 -6.81 -1.71
CA TRP A 61 2.68 -6.36 -0.36
C TRP A 61 2.22 -4.90 -0.33
N ASN A 62 2.92 -4.01 -1.04
CA ASN A 62 2.52 -2.61 -1.14
C ASN A 62 1.18 -2.41 -1.85
N GLU A 63 0.88 -3.20 -2.88
CA GLU A 63 -0.44 -3.22 -3.54
C GLU A 63 -1.54 -3.61 -2.55
N ILE A 64 -1.36 -4.72 -1.81
CA ILE A 64 -2.29 -5.18 -0.77
C ILE A 64 -2.45 -4.13 0.35
N LEU A 65 -1.36 -3.49 0.78
CA LEU A 65 -1.41 -2.42 1.77
C LEU A 65 -2.16 -1.19 1.26
N GLN A 66 -2.08 -0.89 -0.04
CA GLN A 66 -2.81 0.23 -0.64
C GLN A 66 -4.31 -0.06 -0.74
N GLU A 67 -4.68 -1.29 -1.13
CA GLU A 67 -6.08 -1.74 -1.10
C GLU A 67 -6.64 -1.74 0.33
N THR A 68 -5.84 -2.23 1.30
CA THR A 68 -6.20 -2.22 2.72
C THR A 68 -6.35 -0.78 3.25
N ARG A 69 -5.61 0.17 2.70
CA ARG A 69 -5.69 1.59 3.09
C ARG A 69 -7.06 2.21 2.74
N VAL A 70 -7.74 1.72 1.71
CA VAL A 70 -9.11 2.15 1.37
C VAL A 70 -10.10 1.71 2.45
N ALA A 71 -9.97 0.48 2.96
CA ALA A 71 -10.77 0.03 4.10
C ALA A 71 -10.40 0.79 5.38
N GLN A 72 -9.10 1.13 5.55
CA GLN A 72 -8.60 1.89 6.68
C GLN A 72 -9.18 3.30 6.78
N THR A 73 -9.40 4.00 5.67
CA THR A 73 -10.06 5.32 5.71
C THR A 73 -11.54 5.20 6.07
N GLY A 74 -12.21 4.15 5.59
CA GLY A 74 -13.60 3.86 5.95
C GLY A 74 -13.82 3.68 7.45
N ILE A 75 -12.96 2.89 8.12
CA ILE A 75 -13.05 2.69 9.57
C ILE A 75 -12.76 3.96 10.37
N GLN A 76 -11.84 4.82 9.90
CA GLN A 76 -11.55 6.09 10.58
C GLN A 76 -12.75 7.04 10.56
N ILE A 77 -13.43 7.14 9.42
CA ILE A 77 -14.65 7.94 9.29
C ILE A 77 -15.75 7.37 10.20
N LEU A 78 -15.97 6.06 10.14
CA LEU A 78 -16.95 5.37 11.00
C LEU A 78 -16.65 5.65 12.47
N PHE A 79 -15.41 5.48 12.90
CA PHE A 79 -14.98 5.71 14.29
C PHE A 79 -15.17 7.17 14.73
N GLY A 80 -14.90 8.13 13.85
CA GLY A 80 -15.18 9.54 14.10
C GLY A 80 -16.68 9.81 14.30
N PHE A 81 -17.53 9.19 13.47
CA PHE A 81 -18.98 9.26 13.67
C PHE A 81 -19.43 8.64 14.99
N LEU A 82 -18.89 7.46 15.36
CA LEU A 82 -19.17 6.84 16.66
C LEU A 82 -18.84 7.81 17.78
N LEU A 83 -17.63 8.38 17.80
CA LEU A 83 -17.23 9.35 18.82
C LEU A 83 -18.13 10.59 18.83
N SER A 84 -18.57 11.06 17.66
CA SER A 84 -19.45 12.22 17.57
C SER A 84 -20.80 11.96 18.25
N VAL A 85 -21.33 10.73 18.16
CA VAL A 85 -22.57 10.32 18.84
C VAL A 85 -22.46 10.41 20.37
N ALA A 86 -21.31 10.11 20.97
CA ALA A 86 -21.12 10.24 22.43
C ALA A 86 -21.31 11.66 22.96
N PHE A 87 -21.04 12.68 22.13
CA PHE A 87 -21.21 14.07 22.53
C PHE A 87 -22.60 14.64 22.24
N THR A 88 -23.52 13.82 21.71
CA THR A 88 -24.89 14.26 21.44
C THR A 88 -25.77 14.16 22.68
N GLN A 89 -26.70 15.11 22.83
CA GLN A 89 -27.72 15.11 23.91
C GLN A 89 -28.60 13.84 23.91
N ARG A 90 -28.69 13.14 22.77
CA ARG A 90 -29.38 11.85 22.66
C ARG A 90 -28.67 10.77 23.49
N PHE A 91 -27.35 10.84 23.64
CA PHE A 91 -26.53 9.90 24.40
C PHE A 91 -26.88 9.89 25.90
N GLU A 92 -27.22 11.06 26.46
CA GLU A 92 -27.66 11.17 27.86
C GLU A 92 -29.02 10.49 28.13
N ARG A 93 -29.79 10.22 27.08
CA ARG A 93 -31.10 9.56 27.16
C ARG A 93 -31.07 8.08 26.75
N LEU A 94 -29.90 7.52 26.45
CA LEU A 94 -29.77 6.09 26.16
C LEU A 94 -29.99 5.25 27.42
N GLY A 95 -30.60 4.08 27.26
CA GLY A 95 -30.70 3.11 28.35
C GLY A 95 -29.34 2.53 28.73
N ASP A 96 -29.22 2.00 29.95
CA ASP A 96 -27.96 1.42 30.48
C ASP A 96 -27.39 0.30 29.60
N PHE A 97 -28.25 -0.45 28.90
CA PHE A 97 -27.82 -1.48 27.96
C PHE A 97 -27.10 -0.88 26.75
N ASP A 98 -27.72 0.09 26.07
CA ASP A 98 -27.15 0.75 24.89
C ASP A 98 -25.86 1.49 25.22
N HIS A 99 -25.77 2.08 26.41
CA HIS A 99 -24.55 2.74 26.86
C HIS A 99 -23.37 1.75 26.94
N ARG A 100 -23.58 0.57 27.53
CA ARG A 100 -22.53 -0.46 27.62
C ARG A 100 -22.13 -1.00 26.25
N VAL A 101 -23.11 -1.28 25.39
CA VAL A 101 -22.85 -1.75 24.03
C VAL A 101 -22.08 -0.68 23.25
N TYR A 102 -22.42 0.61 23.41
CA TYR A 102 -21.68 1.71 22.79
C TYR A 102 -20.22 1.76 23.24
N VAL A 103 -19.93 1.70 24.54
CA VAL A 103 -18.55 1.71 25.05
C VAL A 103 -17.75 0.52 24.49
N ILE A 104 -18.35 -0.68 24.47
CA ILE A 104 -17.73 -1.88 23.87
C ILE A 104 -17.44 -1.63 22.38
N THR A 105 -18.39 -1.04 21.65
CA THR A 105 -18.26 -0.75 20.23
C THR A 105 -17.10 0.21 19.96
N VAL A 106 -16.96 1.28 20.75
CA VAL A 106 -15.85 2.24 20.62
C VAL A 106 -14.51 1.56 20.89
N VAL A 107 -14.40 0.73 21.93
CA VAL A 107 -13.17 -0.01 22.24
C VAL A 107 -12.81 -0.99 21.13
N LEU A 108 -13.79 -1.71 20.58
CA LEU A 108 -13.60 -2.59 19.43
C LEU A 108 -13.12 -1.83 18.20
N GLY A 109 -13.71 -0.67 17.92
CA GLY A 109 -13.31 0.19 16.80
C GLY A 109 -11.87 0.69 16.93
N ALA A 110 -11.49 1.14 18.13
CA ALA A 110 -10.11 1.56 18.42
C ALA A 110 -9.12 0.39 18.27
N ALA A 111 -9.48 -0.80 18.77
CA ALA A 111 -8.65 -2.01 18.63
C ALA A 111 -8.51 -2.44 17.17
N ALA A 112 -9.59 -2.37 16.37
CA ALA A 112 -9.57 -2.64 14.94
C ALA A 112 -8.63 -1.69 14.18
N ILE A 113 -8.71 -0.39 14.46
CA ILE A 113 -7.80 0.62 13.88
C ILE A 113 -6.34 0.27 14.22
N GLY A 114 -6.06 -0.01 15.50
CA GLY A 114 -4.71 -0.38 15.95
C GLY A 114 -4.18 -1.64 15.26
N ALA A 115 -5.00 -2.68 15.16
CA ALA A 115 -4.65 -3.93 14.49
C ALA A 115 -4.41 -3.76 12.98
N LEU A 116 -5.20 -2.92 12.30
CA LEU A 116 -5.04 -2.65 10.86
C LEU A 116 -3.82 -1.75 10.55
N ILE A 117 -3.37 -0.91 11.49
CA ILE A 117 -2.17 -0.08 11.33
C ILE A 117 -0.89 -0.90 11.62
N ALA A 118 -0.97 -1.95 12.43
CA ALA A 118 0.17 -2.75 12.87
C ALA A 118 1.08 -3.28 11.72
N PRO A 119 0.57 -3.78 10.57
CA PRO A 119 1.41 -4.24 9.46
C PRO A 119 2.31 -3.15 8.87
N VAL A 120 1.79 -1.92 8.79
CA VAL A 120 2.53 -0.76 8.27
C VAL A 120 3.66 -0.39 9.24
N ALA A 121 3.38 -0.43 10.54
CA ALA A 121 4.39 -0.21 11.57
C ALA A 121 5.47 -1.31 11.53
N LEU A 122 5.06 -2.58 11.51
CA LEU A 122 5.99 -3.72 11.46
C LEU A 122 6.91 -3.67 10.24
N HIS A 123 6.36 -3.35 9.05
CA HIS A 123 7.16 -3.20 7.83
C HIS A 123 8.17 -2.04 7.95
N ARG A 124 7.75 -0.89 8.50
CA ARG A 124 8.63 0.27 8.68
C ARG A 124 9.74 0.02 9.71
N PHE A 125 9.45 -0.69 10.80
CA PHE A 125 10.43 -0.98 11.85
C PHE A 125 11.43 -2.08 11.45
N LEU A 126 11.03 -3.07 10.63
CA LEU A 126 11.85 -4.25 10.32
C LEU A 126 12.38 -4.31 8.88
N SER A 127 12.17 -3.28 8.06
CA SER A 127 12.74 -3.16 6.71
C SER A 127 14.28 -3.32 6.67
N GLY A 128 14.98 -3.20 7.81
CA GLY A 128 16.42 -3.40 7.94
C GLY A 128 16.90 -4.74 8.53
N SER A 129 16.03 -5.63 9.04
CA SER A 129 16.45 -6.86 9.73
C SER A 129 16.22 -8.13 8.89
N ARG A 130 17.16 -9.09 9.00
CA ARG A 130 17.22 -10.36 8.22
C ARG A 130 16.14 -11.40 8.56
N MET A 131 15.22 -11.10 9.48
CA MET A 131 14.18 -12.02 9.95
C MET A 131 12.83 -11.64 9.33
N LYS A 132 12.63 -11.98 8.05
CA LYS A 132 11.50 -11.46 7.25
C LYS A 132 10.22 -12.31 7.36
N ASP A 133 10.34 -13.62 7.57
CA ASP A 133 9.19 -14.52 7.43
C ASP A 133 8.24 -14.51 8.65
N GLU A 134 8.78 -14.50 9.88
CA GLU A 134 7.98 -14.51 11.10
C GLU A 134 7.17 -13.21 11.27
N VAL A 135 7.75 -12.08 10.87
CA VAL A 135 7.15 -10.75 10.94
C VAL A 135 5.95 -10.64 10.00
N VAL A 136 6.07 -11.20 8.79
CA VAL A 136 4.98 -11.25 7.82
C VAL A 136 3.83 -12.11 8.34
N ALA A 137 4.13 -13.25 9.00
CA ALA A 137 3.11 -14.07 9.62
C ALA A 137 2.37 -13.35 10.76
N VAL A 138 3.09 -12.61 11.61
CA VAL A 138 2.50 -11.79 12.68
C VAL A 138 1.65 -10.65 12.11
N ALA A 139 2.16 -9.94 11.08
CA ALA A 139 1.40 -8.89 10.39
C ALA A 139 0.11 -9.43 9.76
N GLY A 140 0.14 -10.63 9.17
CA GLY A 140 -1.04 -11.31 8.66
C GLY A 140 -2.08 -11.60 9.75
N ARG A 141 -1.66 -12.05 10.94
CA ARG A 141 -2.58 -12.27 12.09
C ARG A 141 -3.21 -10.97 12.57
N PHE A 142 -2.46 -9.87 12.60
CA PHE A 142 -3.01 -8.55 12.93
C PHE A 142 -4.05 -8.08 11.91
N MET A 143 -3.83 -8.30 10.61
CA MET A 143 -4.83 -7.97 9.59
C MET A 143 -6.12 -8.78 9.77
N VAL A 144 -6.02 -10.10 10.00
CA VAL A 144 -7.19 -10.95 10.25
C VAL A 144 -7.92 -10.51 11.53
N CYS A 145 -7.19 -10.27 12.61
CA CYS A 145 -7.75 -9.77 13.87
C CYS A 145 -8.46 -8.42 13.68
N GLY A 146 -7.82 -7.48 12.98
CA GLY A 146 -8.39 -6.17 12.68
C GLY A 146 -9.67 -6.25 11.85
N MET A 147 -9.73 -7.14 10.87
CA MET A 147 -10.96 -7.39 10.10
C MET A 147 -12.08 -7.90 11.00
N VAL A 148 -11.83 -8.91 11.85
CA VAL A 148 -12.84 -9.46 12.77
C VAL A 148 -13.36 -8.40 13.73
N LEU A 149 -12.46 -7.62 14.34
CA LEU A 149 -12.82 -6.51 15.23
C LEU A 149 -13.64 -5.44 14.49
N LEU A 150 -13.33 -5.17 13.22
CA LEU A 150 -14.09 -4.25 12.39
C LEU A 150 -15.52 -4.76 12.13
N ALA A 151 -15.73 -6.02 11.73
CA ALA A 151 -17.11 -6.53 11.58
C ALA A 151 -17.88 -6.45 12.89
N LEU A 152 -17.26 -6.80 14.02
CA LEU A 152 -17.93 -6.73 15.30
C LEU A 152 -18.31 -5.29 15.66
N THR A 153 -17.41 -4.34 15.39
CA THR A 153 -17.67 -2.90 15.56
C THR A 153 -18.86 -2.45 14.71
N ILE A 154 -18.89 -2.82 13.43
CA ILE A 154 -20.00 -2.49 12.52
C ILE A 154 -21.31 -3.13 13.01
N GLY A 155 -21.27 -4.40 13.41
CA GLY A 155 -22.42 -5.13 13.94
C GLY A 155 -22.99 -4.49 15.20
N CYS A 156 -22.15 -4.15 16.18
CA CYS A 156 -22.58 -3.48 17.40
C CYS A 156 -23.09 -2.05 17.13
N THR A 157 -22.44 -1.31 16.22
CA THR A 157 -22.92 0.02 15.79
C THR A 157 -24.30 -0.08 15.16
N LEU A 158 -24.51 -1.05 14.28
CA LEU A 158 -25.78 -1.27 13.60
C LEU A 158 -26.87 -1.71 14.58
N LEU A 159 -26.53 -2.57 15.55
CA LEU A 159 -27.43 -2.96 16.63
C LEU A 159 -27.89 -1.75 17.44
N LEU A 160 -26.97 -0.89 17.88
CA LEU A 160 -27.31 0.34 18.60
C LEU A 160 -28.21 1.25 17.78
N LEU A 161 -27.89 1.43 16.51
CA LEU A 161 -28.66 2.28 15.61
C LEU A 161 -30.09 1.74 15.43
N LEU A 162 -30.23 0.44 15.15
CA LEU A 162 -31.54 -0.17 14.90
C LEU A 162 -32.37 -0.27 16.18
N HIS A 163 -31.77 -0.58 17.33
CA HIS A 163 -32.45 -0.59 18.62
C HIS A 163 -32.97 0.81 19.01
N THR A 164 -32.32 1.87 18.54
CA THR A 164 -32.80 3.26 18.74
C THR A 164 -33.98 3.64 17.84
N VAL A 165 -34.19 2.97 16.70
CA VAL A 165 -35.13 3.38 15.65
C VAL A 165 -36.28 2.40 15.43
N LEU A 166 -36.08 1.11 15.69
CA LEU A 166 -37.01 0.00 15.43
C LEU A 166 -37.32 -0.77 16.72
N THR A 167 -38.32 -1.66 16.64
CA THR A 167 -38.59 -2.69 17.66
C THR A 167 -37.52 -3.78 17.67
N ASP A 168 -37.17 -4.27 18.87
CA ASP A 168 -36.05 -5.16 19.18
C ASP A 168 -35.92 -6.37 18.24
N LEU A 169 -37.02 -7.08 17.96
CA LEU A 169 -37.02 -8.28 17.10
C LEU A 169 -36.55 -8.02 15.66
N LEU A 170 -36.98 -6.92 15.05
CA LEU A 170 -36.57 -6.57 13.68
C LEU A 170 -35.13 -6.10 13.64
N ALA A 171 -34.68 -5.39 14.67
CA ALA A 171 -33.30 -4.95 14.82
C ALA A 171 -32.35 -6.15 14.89
N GLU A 172 -32.65 -7.14 15.74
CA GLU A 172 -31.83 -8.35 15.90
C GLU A 172 -31.73 -9.16 14.60
N ILE A 173 -32.83 -9.35 13.89
CA ILE A 173 -32.84 -10.10 12.62
C ILE A 173 -31.98 -9.39 11.57
N LEU A 174 -32.10 -8.07 11.43
CA LEU A 174 -31.32 -7.29 10.47
C LEU A 174 -29.82 -7.32 10.79
N VAL A 175 -29.45 -7.15 12.07
CA VAL A 175 -28.06 -7.26 12.51
C VAL A 175 -27.52 -8.66 12.26
N GLY A 176 -28.31 -9.68 12.61
CA GLY A 176 -27.96 -11.08 12.38
C GLY A 176 -27.73 -11.37 10.90
N ALA A 177 -28.58 -10.85 10.01
CA ALA A 177 -28.43 -11.00 8.56
C ALA A 177 -27.15 -10.32 8.04
N VAL A 178 -26.86 -9.08 8.48
CA VAL A 178 -25.63 -8.37 8.09
C VAL A 178 -24.38 -9.06 8.63
N MET A 179 -24.41 -9.54 9.87
CA MET A 179 -23.30 -10.29 10.46
C MET A 179 -23.09 -11.64 9.78
N ALA A 180 -24.17 -12.33 9.39
CA ALA A 180 -24.11 -13.56 8.60
C ALA A 180 -23.53 -13.29 7.20
N TRP A 181 -23.88 -12.15 6.58
CA TRP A 181 -23.27 -11.72 5.33
C TRP A 181 -21.77 -11.46 5.47
N PHE A 182 -21.35 -10.73 6.52
CA PHE A 182 -19.92 -10.53 6.81
C PHE A 182 -19.20 -11.87 7.02
N ALA A 183 -19.79 -12.76 7.83
CA ALA A 183 -19.23 -14.08 8.08
C ALA A 183 -19.13 -14.91 6.79
N GLY A 184 -20.15 -14.85 5.93
CA GLY A 184 -20.13 -15.47 4.60
C GLY A 184 -19.02 -14.91 3.72
N ALA A 185 -19.03 -13.59 3.50
CA ALA A 185 -18.07 -12.93 2.64
C ALA A 185 -16.62 -13.11 3.10
N TRP A 186 -16.36 -13.17 4.41
CA TRP A 186 -15.00 -13.25 4.95
C TRP A 186 -14.52 -14.62 5.36
N PHE A 187 -15.39 -15.58 5.68
CA PHE A 187 -14.96 -16.95 6.00
C PHE A 187 -15.26 -17.91 4.85
N VAL A 188 -16.44 -17.82 4.23
CA VAL A 188 -16.82 -18.75 3.14
C VAL A 188 -15.97 -18.49 1.90
N LEU A 189 -15.73 -17.22 1.55
CA LEU A 189 -14.90 -16.89 0.38
C LEU A 189 -13.46 -17.43 0.46
N PRO A 190 -12.68 -17.19 1.55
CA PRO A 190 -11.34 -17.78 1.65
C PRO A 190 -11.37 -19.30 1.82
N LEU A 191 -12.38 -19.90 2.46
CA LEU A 191 -12.50 -21.36 2.50
C LEU A 191 -12.70 -21.95 1.10
N ILE A 192 -13.58 -21.37 0.28
CA ILE A 192 -13.82 -21.83 -1.10
C ILE A 192 -12.54 -21.68 -1.94
N LEU A 193 -11.81 -20.57 -1.80
CA LEU A 193 -10.55 -20.34 -2.51
C LEU A 193 -9.46 -21.34 -2.08
N LYS A 194 -9.37 -21.65 -0.78
CA LYS A 194 -8.47 -22.67 -0.24
C LYS A 194 -8.81 -24.06 -0.79
N MET A 195 -10.09 -24.42 -0.83
CA MET A 195 -10.56 -25.71 -1.36
C MET A 195 -10.32 -25.85 -2.87
N ARG A 196 -10.42 -24.76 -3.64
CA ARG A 196 -10.12 -24.77 -5.08
C ARG A 196 -8.63 -24.86 -5.40
N SER A 197 -7.77 -24.28 -4.56
CA SER A 197 -6.31 -24.35 -4.76
C SER A 197 -5.77 -25.77 -4.59
N GLY A 198 -6.31 -26.54 -3.65
CA GLY A 198 -5.95 -27.96 -3.47
C GLY A 198 -6.37 -28.88 -4.62
N ARG A 199 -7.08 -28.38 -5.65
CA ARG A 199 -7.53 -29.16 -6.81
C ARG A 199 -6.74 -28.86 -8.08
N ARG A 200 -5.71 -28.02 -8.00
CA ARG A 200 -4.85 -27.61 -9.14
C ARG A 200 -3.43 -28.17 -9.06
N ASP A 201 -3.10 -28.83 -7.95
CA ASP A 201 -1.80 -29.46 -7.69
C ASP A 201 -1.84 -31.00 -7.85
N ASP A 202 -2.94 -31.56 -8.37
CA ASP A 202 -3.08 -32.95 -8.84
C ASP A 202 -3.29 -32.97 -10.36
#